data_AF-A0A067BFK5-F1
#
_entry.id   AF-A0A067BFK5-F1
#
_cell.length_a   1.000
_cell.length_b   1.000
_cell.length_c   1.000
_cell.angle_alpha   90.00
_cell.angle_beta   90.00
_cell.angle_gamma   90.00
#
_symmetry.space_group_name_H-M   'P 1'
#
loop_
_entity.id
_entity.type
_entity.pdbx_description
1 polymer ?
#
loop_
_entity_poly.entity_id
_entity_poly.type
_entity_poly.pdbx_seq_one_letter_code
_entity_poly.pdbx_strand_id
1 'polypeptide(L)'
;MGSGVSTIAGFEALSPADQAEAQAQYEALVTDGASDETATTTIRAKFTASTVHIELPQLLDAIAAAVGRGKTPLVIDASDRVNTFFSYRQCTLLDGKKMAMDKSMRKVPVPAIMEEARTRLVGALKCGHPIVVAMSQCVVDFINTFNDATLPVDVTRNGTLAFFPSDLVCSNAGKGLLNHLDALYRPHDMKDTSNIPL
;
A
#
# COMPACT_ATOMS: atom_id res chain seq x y z
N MET A 1 21.36 -40.14 -5.52
CA MET A 1 20.15 -39.82 -4.73
C MET A 1 19.96 -38.32 -4.82
N GLY A 2 18.83 -37.87 -5.34
CA GLY A 2 18.64 -36.48 -5.77
C GLY A 2 18.68 -35.50 -4.60
N SER A 3 19.57 -34.51 -4.66
CA SER A 3 19.49 -33.33 -3.81
C SER A 3 18.35 -32.46 -4.34
N GLY A 4 17.14 -32.69 -3.82
CA GLY A 4 16.09 -31.71 -3.97
C GLY A 4 16.57 -30.41 -3.34
N VAL A 5 16.69 -29.35 -4.13
CA VAL A 5 16.94 -28.00 -3.62
C VAL A 5 15.78 -27.68 -2.69
N SER A 6 16.03 -27.75 -1.39
CA SER A 6 15.02 -27.41 -0.38
C SER A 6 14.96 -25.88 -0.35
N THR A 7 14.05 -25.30 -1.12
CA THR A 7 13.74 -23.88 -1.05
C THR A 7 13.27 -23.55 0.36
N ILE A 8 13.84 -22.51 0.97
CA ILE A 8 13.36 -22.03 2.28
C ILE A 8 11.87 -21.72 2.16
N ALA A 9 11.06 -22.42 2.94
CA ALA A 9 9.61 -22.27 2.92
C ALA A 9 9.22 -20.82 3.26
N GLY A 10 8.45 -20.18 2.37
CA GLY A 10 7.97 -18.80 2.53
C GLY A 10 8.76 -17.71 1.79
N PHE A 11 9.70 -18.08 0.90
CA PHE A 11 10.47 -17.17 0.05
C PHE A 11 10.21 -17.36 -1.45
N GLU A 12 9.20 -18.15 -1.82
CA GLU A 12 8.87 -18.54 -3.19
C GLU A 12 8.39 -17.36 -4.05
N ALA A 13 8.00 -16.24 -3.43
CA ALA A 13 7.58 -14.99 -4.08
C ALA A 13 8.73 -13.99 -4.35
N LEU A 14 9.97 -14.36 -4.01
CA LEU A 14 11.17 -13.60 -4.36
C LEU A 14 11.53 -13.80 -5.84
N SER A 15 12.28 -12.86 -6.44
CA SER A 15 12.82 -13.09 -7.79
C SER A 15 13.75 -14.31 -7.79
N PRO A 16 14.02 -14.98 -8.92
CA PRO A 16 14.94 -16.12 -8.93
C PRO A 16 16.34 -15.78 -8.40
N ALA A 17 16.81 -14.54 -8.59
CA ALA A 17 18.08 -14.07 -8.04
C ALA A 17 18.00 -13.88 -6.51
N ASP A 18 16.91 -13.29 -6.03
CA ASP A 18 16.66 -13.08 -4.60
C ASP A 18 16.46 -14.41 -3.85
N GLN A 19 15.87 -15.42 -4.49
CA GLN A 19 15.74 -16.78 -3.95
C GLN A 19 17.11 -17.45 -3.80
N ALA A 20 17.96 -17.34 -4.82
CA ALA A 20 19.32 -17.88 -4.77
C ALA A 20 20.17 -17.20 -3.70
N GLU A 21 20.03 -15.88 -3.54
CA GLU A 21 20.70 -15.12 -2.49
C GLU A 21 20.20 -15.50 -1.08
N ALA A 22 18.87 -15.60 -0.90
CA ALA A 22 18.26 -16.02 0.36
C ALA A 22 18.72 -17.42 0.78
N GLN A 23 18.79 -18.35 -0.17
CA GLN A 23 19.24 -19.72 0.02
C GLN A 23 20.71 -19.77 0.45
N ALA A 24 21.61 -19.10 -0.27
CA ALA A 24 23.04 -19.10 0.04
C ALA A 24 23.34 -18.53 1.43
N GLN A 25 22.57 -17.52 1.87
CA GLN A 25 22.75 -16.89 3.17
C GLN A 25 22.15 -17.71 4.31
N TYR A 26 21.02 -18.38 4.07
CA TYR A 26 20.48 -19.36 5.01
C TYR A 26 21.48 -20.49 5.28
N GLU A 27 22.06 -21.06 4.22
CA GLU A 27 23.05 -22.13 4.31
C GLU A 27 24.30 -21.70 5.09
N ALA A 28 24.77 -20.46 4.88
CA ALA A 28 25.88 -19.90 5.64
C ALA A 28 25.56 -19.76 7.14
N LEU A 29 24.37 -19.26 7.49
CA LEU A 29 23.95 -19.07 8.89
C LEU A 29 23.79 -20.41 9.63
N VAL A 30 23.24 -21.42 8.96
CA VAL A 30 23.13 -22.78 9.54
C VAL A 30 24.51 -23.40 9.72
N THR A 31 25.43 -23.19 8.77
CA THR A 31 26.82 -23.67 8.86
C THR A 31 27.57 -23.02 10.04
N ASP A 32 27.30 -21.75 10.32
CA ASP A 32 27.83 -21.01 11.47
C ASP A 32 27.12 -21.36 12.81
N GLY A 33 26.21 -22.33 12.80
CA GLY A 33 25.57 -22.87 14.00
C GLY A 33 24.30 -22.15 14.45
N ALA A 34 23.71 -21.30 13.61
CA ALA A 34 22.37 -20.77 13.88
C ALA A 34 21.33 -21.87 13.74
N SER A 35 20.31 -21.86 14.61
CA SER A 35 19.15 -22.75 14.45
C SER A 35 18.36 -22.38 13.19
N ASP A 36 17.69 -23.36 12.58
CA ASP A 36 16.82 -23.14 11.40
C ASP A 36 15.81 -22.01 11.61
N GLU A 37 15.23 -21.90 12.82
CA GLU A 37 14.29 -20.84 13.17
C GLU A 37 14.96 -19.46 13.22
N THR A 38 16.18 -19.38 13.75
CA THR A 38 16.96 -18.13 13.82
C THR A 38 17.46 -17.72 12.43
N ALA A 39 17.96 -18.67 11.63
CA ALA A 39 18.39 -18.44 10.26
C ALA A 39 17.20 -17.96 9.41
N THR A 40 16.05 -18.64 9.49
CA THR A 40 14.83 -18.26 8.77
C THR A 40 14.34 -16.87 9.18
N THR A 41 14.34 -16.56 10.48
CA THR A 41 13.93 -15.23 10.99
C THR A 41 14.89 -14.13 10.55
N THR A 42 16.20 -14.40 10.54
CA THR A 42 17.24 -13.45 10.12
C THR A 42 17.15 -13.13 8.62
N ILE A 43 16.95 -14.16 7.79
CA ILE A 43 16.74 -13.97 6.34
C ILE A 43 15.40 -13.27 6.10
N ARG A 44 14.35 -13.63 6.82
CA ARG A 44 13.03 -12.98 6.71
C ARG A 44 13.10 -11.49 7.10
N ALA A 45 13.90 -11.15 8.11
CA ALA A 45 14.19 -9.77 8.51
C ALA A 45 14.95 -8.99 7.42
N LYS A 46 15.84 -9.63 6.68
CA LYS A 46 16.63 -8.99 5.60
C LYS A 46 15.80 -8.60 4.37
N PHE A 47 14.71 -9.33 4.10
CA PHE A 47 13.69 -8.96 3.11
C PHE A 47 12.56 -8.11 3.71
N THR A 48 12.73 -7.67 4.95
CA THR A 48 11.90 -6.63 5.56
C THR A 48 12.50 -5.27 5.15
N ALA A 49 11.87 -4.64 4.14
CA ALA A 49 12.15 -3.30 3.62
C ALA A 49 13.55 -3.04 3.03
N SER A 50 13.99 -3.85 2.07
CA SER A 50 15.12 -3.47 1.21
C SER A 50 14.64 -2.44 0.18
N THR A 51 15.14 -1.21 0.24
CA THR A 51 14.94 -0.23 -0.85
C THR A 51 15.59 -0.81 -2.11
N VAL A 52 14.79 -1.09 -3.13
CA VAL A 52 15.27 -1.60 -4.42
C VAL A 52 15.39 -0.43 -5.39
N HIS A 53 16.57 -0.24 -5.97
CA HIS A 53 16.76 0.69 -7.07
C HIS A 53 16.31 0.03 -8.37
N ILE A 54 15.47 0.74 -9.12
CA ILE A 54 14.91 0.27 -10.39
C ILE A 54 14.99 1.38 -11.42
N GLU A 55 15.05 0.99 -12.69
CA GLU A 55 14.81 1.91 -13.78
C GLU A 55 13.31 2.13 -13.96
N LEU A 56 12.90 3.31 -14.44
CA LEU A 56 11.48 3.64 -14.62
C LEU A 56 10.67 2.60 -15.43
N PRO A 57 11.21 1.97 -16.49
CA PRO A 57 10.49 0.92 -17.22
C PRO A 57 10.10 -0.30 -16.36
N GLN A 58 10.85 -0.57 -15.28
CA GLN A 58 10.63 -1.70 -14.37
C GLN A 58 9.65 -1.37 -13.24
N LEU A 59 9.13 -0.13 -13.19
CA LEU A 59 8.32 0.37 -12.08
C LEU A 59 7.10 -0.52 -11.78
N LEU A 60 6.35 -0.90 -12.81
CA LEU A 60 5.14 -1.71 -12.63
C LEU A 60 5.46 -3.13 -12.14
N ASP A 61 6.53 -3.73 -12.62
CA ASP A 61 6.96 -5.07 -12.20
C ASP A 61 7.44 -5.07 -10.75
N ALA A 62 8.18 -4.04 -10.35
CA ALA A 62 8.63 -3.85 -8.97
C ALA A 62 7.45 -3.62 -8.02
N ILE A 63 6.48 -2.82 -8.43
CA ILE A 63 5.22 -2.64 -7.69
C ILE A 63 4.48 -3.97 -7.56
N ALA A 64 4.32 -4.71 -8.66
CA ALA A 64 3.64 -6.00 -8.65
C ALA A 64 4.35 -7.01 -7.72
N ALA A 65 5.68 -7.03 -7.70
CA ALA A 65 6.46 -7.86 -6.80
C ALA A 65 6.24 -7.49 -5.32
N ALA A 66 6.24 -6.20 -4.98
CA ALA A 66 5.95 -5.74 -3.62
C ALA A 66 4.52 -6.09 -3.18
N VAL A 67 3.54 -5.89 -4.06
CA VAL A 67 2.13 -6.27 -3.83
C VAL A 67 1.98 -7.79 -3.69
N GLY A 68 2.70 -8.57 -4.49
CA GLY A 68 2.74 -10.04 -4.41
C GLY A 68 3.27 -10.54 -3.06
N ARG A 69 4.18 -9.79 -2.43
CA ARG A 69 4.68 -10.01 -1.06
C ARG A 69 3.76 -9.45 0.03
N GLY A 70 2.57 -8.95 -0.32
CA GLY A 70 1.62 -8.33 0.61
C GLY A 70 2.12 -7.03 1.23
N LYS A 71 3.04 -6.33 0.56
CA LYS A 71 3.58 -5.04 1.01
C LYS A 71 2.96 -3.91 0.21
N THR A 72 2.70 -2.80 0.89
CA THR A 72 2.30 -1.55 0.23
C THR A 72 3.55 -0.87 -0.34
N PRO A 73 3.65 -0.68 -1.67
CA PRO A 73 4.85 -0.11 -2.28
C PRO A 73 5.04 1.36 -1.90
N LEU A 74 6.28 1.72 -1.53
CA LEU A 74 6.72 3.11 -1.39
C LEU A 74 7.75 3.40 -2.47
N VAL A 75 7.45 4.37 -3.35
CA VAL A 75 8.36 4.80 -4.41
C VAL A 75 8.94 6.16 -4.05
N ILE A 76 10.27 6.26 -4.06
CA ILE A 76 11.00 7.50 -3.83
C ILE A 76 11.63 7.90 -5.17
N ASP A 77 11.20 9.04 -5.72
CA ASP A 77 11.70 9.55 -6.99
C ASP A 77 12.00 11.05 -6.89
N ALA A 78 13.28 11.40 -6.92
CA ALA A 78 13.73 12.79 -6.91
C ALA A 78 13.54 13.50 -8.26
N SER A 79 13.28 12.76 -9.33
CA SER A 79 13.18 13.29 -10.70
C SER A 79 11.75 13.65 -11.12
N ASP A 80 10.75 13.35 -10.29
CA ASP A 80 9.31 13.58 -10.53
C ASP A 80 8.72 12.82 -11.74
N ARG A 81 9.50 11.89 -12.31
CA ARG A 81 9.10 11.06 -13.46
C ARG A 81 8.01 10.07 -13.10
N VAL A 82 7.98 9.57 -11.86
CA VAL A 82 6.96 8.63 -11.37
C VAL A 82 5.58 9.30 -11.30
N ASN A 83 5.51 10.55 -10.85
CA ASN A 83 4.25 11.31 -10.86
C ASN A 83 3.74 11.50 -12.29
N THR A 84 4.64 11.85 -13.21
CA THR A 84 4.32 11.94 -14.64
C THR A 84 3.90 10.59 -15.22
N PHE A 85 4.55 9.50 -14.82
CA PHE A 85 4.21 8.15 -15.28
C PHE A 85 2.77 7.77 -14.87
N PHE A 86 2.37 8.05 -13.63
CA PHE A 86 1.03 7.72 -13.14
C PHE A 86 -0.07 8.68 -13.65
N SER A 87 0.27 9.92 -14.03
CA SER A 87 -0.73 10.86 -14.58
C SER A 87 -1.34 10.41 -15.90
N TYR A 88 -0.60 9.60 -16.69
CA TYR A 88 -1.09 9.02 -17.95
C TYR A 88 -1.74 7.64 -17.79
N ARG A 89 -1.79 7.08 -16.57
CA ARG A 89 -2.34 5.74 -16.31
C ARG A 89 -3.74 5.84 -15.71
N GLN A 90 -4.52 4.78 -15.91
CA GLN A 90 -5.81 4.60 -15.24
C GLN A 90 -5.59 4.28 -13.76
N CYS A 91 -5.33 5.31 -12.97
CA CYS A 91 -5.22 5.24 -11.52
C CYS A 91 -5.96 6.41 -10.88
N THR A 92 -6.39 6.24 -9.63
CA THR A 92 -6.92 7.34 -8.85
C THR A 92 -5.81 7.94 -8.02
N LEU A 93 -5.46 9.19 -8.33
CA LEU A 93 -4.41 9.91 -7.60
C LEU A 93 -5.02 10.64 -6.39
N LEU A 94 -4.49 10.34 -5.21
CA LEU A 94 -4.78 11.04 -3.96
C LEU A 94 -3.60 11.97 -3.65
N ASP A 95 -3.83 13.28 -3.76
CA ASP A 95 -2.80 14.29 -3.49
C ASP A 95 -2.69 14.53 -1.98
N GLY A 96 -1.66 13.95 -1.38
CA GLY A 96 -1.43 14.11 0.05
C GLY A 96 -0.91 15.49 0.44
N LYS A 97 -0.14 16.17 -0.43
CA LYS A 97 0.33 17.54 -0.17
C LYS A 97 -0.87 18.48 -0.06
N LYS A 98 -1.87 18.32 -0.91
CA LYS A 98 -3.14 19.06 -0.80
C LYS A 98 -3.81 18.81 0.55
N MET A 99 -3.91 17.56 1.03
CA MET A 99 -4.50 17.26 2.34
C MET A 99 -3.77 18.01 3.47
N ALA A 100 -2.44 17.97 3.47
CA ALA A 100 -1.62 18.67 4.46
C ALA A 100 -1.78 20.20 4.38
N MET A 101 -1.84 20.77 3.17
CA MET A 101 -2.04 22.21 2.96
C MET A 101 -3.45 22.67 3.33
N ASP A 102 -4.46 21.87 3.04
CA ASP A 102 -5.85 22.17 3.38
C ASP A 102 -6.04 22.28 4.89
N LYS A 103 -5.43 21.36 5.66
CA LYS A 103 -5.41 21.44 7.13
C LYS A 103 -4.58 22.63 7.63
N SER A 104 -3.33 22.74 7.18
CA SER A 104 -2.35 23.65 7.80
C SER A 104 -2.53 25.11 7.39
N MET A 105 -2.77 25.37 6.11
CA MET A 105 -2.83 26.72 5.53
C MET A 105 -4.27 27.20 5.32
N ARG A 106 -5.12 26.36 4.71
CA ARG A 106 -6.52 26.74 4.41
C ARG A 106 -7.48 26.52 5.58
N LYS A 107 -7.03 25.84 6.64
CA LYS A 107 -7.81 25.52 7.85
C LYS A 107 -9.13 24.80 7.54
N VAL A 108 -9.14 23.98 6.50
CA VAL A 108 -10.29 23.12 6.18
C VAL A 108 -10.43 22.09 7.31
N PRO A 109 -11.65 21.86 7.82
CA PRO A 109 -11.88 20.81 8.82
C PRO A 109 -11.44 19.44 8.32
N VAL A 110 -10.71 18.69 9.15
CA VAL A 110 -10.18 17.35 8.81
C VAL A 110 -11.25 16.40 8.25
N PRO A 111 -12.49 16.33 8.80
CA PRO A 111 -13.53 15.45 8.25
C PRO A 111 -13.89 15.76 6.79
N ALA A 112 -13.87 17.04 6.39
CA ALA A 112 -14.14 17.42 5.00
C ALA A 112 -13.00 17.01 4.06
N ILE A 113 -11.75 17.10 4.51
CA ILE A 113 -10.58 16.63 3.76
C ILE A 113 -10.64 15.10 3.59
N MET A 114 -10.98 14.39 4.67
CA MET A 114 -11.09 12.93 4.64
C MET A 114 -12.30 12.45 3.82
N GLU A 115 -13.39 13.22 3.74
CA GLU A 115 -14.50 12.94 2.81
C GLU A 115 -14.07 12.98 1.34
N GLU A 116 -13.22 13.94 0.97
CA GLU A 116 -12.63 13.99 -0.37
C GLU A 116 -11.78 12.74 -0.63
N ALA A 117 -10.94 12.34 0.34
CA ALA A 117 -10.12 11.13 0.24
C ALA A 117 -10.98 9.86 0.12
N ARG A 118 -12.04 9.73 0.91
CA ARG A 118 -13.02 8.64 0.83
C ARG A 118 -13.66 8.56 -0.55
N THR A 119 -14.12 9.69 -1.09
CA THR A 119 -14.77 9.75 -2.40
C THR A 119 -13.85 9.24 -3.51
N ARG A 120 -12.56 9.62 -3.46
CA ARG A 120 -11.53 9.10 -4.37
C ARG A 120 -11.32 7.60 -4.19
N LEU A 121 -11.17 7.13 -2.95
CA LEU A 121 -11.00 5.70 -2.65
C LEU A 121 -12.18 4.86 -3.16
N VAL A 122 -13.41 5.30 -2.91
CA VAL A 122 -14.63 4.65 -3.40
C VAL A 122 -14.67 4.64 -4.92
N GLY A 123 -14.36 5.76 -5.57
CA GLY A 123 -14.26 5.82 -7.03
C GLY A 123 -13.24 4.81 -7.59
N ALA A 124 -12.06 4.72 -6.98
CA ALA A 124 -11.02 3.77 -7.36
C ALA A 124 -11.51 2.32 -7.25
N LEU A 125 -12.16 1.98 -6.13
CA LEU A 125 -12.69 0.65 -5.87
C LEU A 125 -13.81 0.27 -6.84
N LYS A 126 -14.74 1.18 -7.14
CA LYS A 126 -15.82 0.95 -8.11
C LYS A 126 -15.31 0.73 -9.52
N CYS A 127 -14.25 1.42 -9.92
CA CYS A 127 -13.67 1.31 -11.25
C CYS A 127 -12.60 0.22 -11.36
N GLY A 128 -12.21 -0.43 -10.26
CA GLY A 128 -11.11 -1.39 -10.24
C GLY A 128 -9.74 -0.77 -10.54
N HIS A 129 -9.59 0.53 -10.27
CA HIS A 129 -8.34 1.26 -10.50
C HIS A 129 -7.46 1.27 -9.25
N PRO A 130 -6.12 1.20 -9.39
CA PRO A 130 -5.22 1.39 -8.27
C PRO A 130 -5.33 2.82 -7.72
N ILE A 131 -5.22 2.95 -6.39
CA ILE A 131 -5.04 4.24 -5.73
C ILE A 131 -3.54 4.53 -5.58
N VAL A 132 -3.12 5.71 -6.02
CA VAL A 132 -1.75 6.20 -5.89
C VAL A 132 -1.76 7.42 -4.98
N VAL A 133 -1.09 7.33 -3.84
CA VAL A 133 -0.99 8.45 -2.91
C VAL A 133 0.26 9.26 -3.23
N ALA A 134 0.08 10.41 -3.87
CA ALA A 134 1.18 11.30 -4.22
C ALA A 134 1.57 12.14 -3.01
N MET A 135 2.69 11.79 -2.38
CA MET A 135 3.25 12.53 -1.25
C MET A 135 3.93 13.83 -1.69
N SER A 136 4.50 13.84 -2.90
CA SER A 136 5.32 14.95 -3.38
C SER A 136 6.38 15.33 -2.33
N GLN A 137 6.77 16.59 -2.24
CA GLN A 137 7.68 17.11 -1.20
C GLN A 137 6.98 17.31 0.17
N CYS A 138 6.09 16.40 0.56
CA CYS A 138 5.33 16.49 1.80
C CYS A 138 5.23 15.11 2.48
N VAL A 139 5.42 15.07 3.79
CA VAL A 139 5.15 13.88 4.61
C VAL A 139 3.78 14.06 5.26
N VAL A 140 2.81 13.30 4.80
CA VAL A 140 1.43 13.39 5.29
C VAL A 140 1.24 12.51 6.51
N ASP A 141 0.70 13.08 7.57
CA ASP A 141 0.44 12.39 8.83
C ASP A 141 -0.85 11.54 8.75
N PHE A 142 -0.74 10.37 8.13
CA PHE A 142 -1.80 9.37 8.10
C PHE A 142 -1.96 8.60 9.40
N ILE A 143 -1.07 8.77 10.38
CA ILE A 143 -1.15 8.02 11.64
C ILE A 143 -2.02 8.78 12.64
N ASN A 144 -1.76 10.08 12.83
CA ASN A 144 -2.41 10.86 13.89
C ASN A 144 -3.47 11.84 13.38
N THR A 145 -3.44 12.18 12.09
CA THR A 145 -4.33 13.20 11.53
C THR A 145 -5.35 12.64 10.54
N PHE A 146 -4.87 12.00 9.47
CA PHE A 146 -5.72 11.59 8.35
C PHE A 146 -6.04 10.09 8.43
N ASN A 147 -6.65 9.68 9.55
CA ASN A 147 -7.09 8.32 9.81
C ASN A 147 -8.43 8.32 10.52
N ASP A 148 -9.33 7.42 10.14
CA ASP A 148 -10.62 7.27 10.83
C ASP A 148 -10.44 6.98 12.32
N ALA A 149 -9.40 6.22 12.68
CA ALA A 149 -9.08 5.87 14.06
C ALA A 149 -8.76 7.08 14.96
N THR A 150 -8.46 8.25 14.38
CA THR A 150 -8.12 9.47 15.14
C THR A 150 -9.29 10.44 15.24
N LEU A 151 -10.41 10.14 14.57
CA LEU A 151 -11.60 10.99 14.60
C LEU A 151 -12.47 10.68 15.83
N PRO A 152 -13.15 11.70 16.38
CA PRO A 152 -14.13 11.51 17.44
C PRO A 152 -15.27 10.55 17.04
N VAL A 153 -15.84 9.85 18.03
CA VAL A 153 -16.90 8.84 17.80
C VAL A 153 -18.16 9.46 17.19
N ASP A 154 -18.46 10.72 17.51
CA ASP A 154 -19.57 11.50 16.96
C ASP A 154 -19.35 11.95 15.50
N VAL A 155 -18.10 11.95 15.05
CA VAL A 155 -17.71 12.25 13.67
C VAL A 155 -17.65 10.97 12.83
N THR A 156 -17.27 9.85 13.45
CA THR A 156 -17.34 8.52 12.82
C THR A 156 -18.77 7.96 12.91
N ARG A 157 -19.10 6.89 12.16
CA ARG A 157 -20.45 6.29 12.21
C ARG A 157 -20.63 5.46 13.49
N ASN A 158 -20.60 6.08 14.67
CA ASN A 158 -20.58 5.38 15.96
C ASN A 158 -19.43 4.35 16.05
N GLY A 159 -18.22 4.72 15.62
CA GLY A 159 -17.04 3.85 15.69
C GLY A 159 -16.85 2.90 14.50
N THR A 160 -17.71 2.94 13.47
CA THR A 160 -17.39 2.33 12.17
C THR A 160 -16.66 3.30 11.24
N LEU A 161 -15.84 2.75 10.35
CA LEU A 161 -15.14 3.45 9.27
C LEU A 161 -16.05 4.47 8.60
N ALA A 162 -15.60 5.72 8.52
CA ALA A 162 -16.40 6.84 8.06
C ALA A 162 -15.81 7.50 6.82
N PHE A 163 -14.48 7.51 6.67
CA PHE A 163 -13.79 8.24 5.63
C PHE A 163 -12.60 7.46 5.04
N PHE A 164 -11.41 7.55 5.66
CA PHE A 164 -10.17 7.01 5.13
C PHE A 164 -9.40 6.26 6.24
N PRO A 165 -9.63 4.94 6.37
CA PRO A 165 -8.87 4.11 7.31
C PRO A 165 -7.49 3.81 6.76
N SER A 166 -6.54 4.70 7.02
CA SER A 166 -5.20 4.63 6.44
C SER A 166 -4.47 3.34 6.84
N ASP A 167 -4.75 2.80 8.02
CA ASP A 167 -4.26 1.51 8.51
C ASP A 167 -4.74 0.35 7.62
N LEU A 168 -6.03 0.33 7.26
CA LEU A 168 -6.60 -0.70 6.39
C LEU A 168 -6.17 -0.49 4.93
N VAL A 169 -6.17 0.75 4.43
CA VAL A 169 -5.72 1.12 3.08
C VAL A 169 -4.26 0.70 2.87
N CYS A 170 -3.40 0.89 3.86
CA CYS A 170 -1.99 0.54 3.76
C CYS A 170 -1.70 -0.92 4.16
N SER A 171 -2.69 -1.68 4.63
CA SER A 171 -2.51 -3.09 4.97
C SER A 171 -2.61 -3.98 3.72
N ASN A 172 -1.66 -4.90 3.58
CA ASN A 172 -1.63 -5.89 2.50
C ASN A 172 -1.86 -5.28 1.10
N ALA A 173 -1.22 -4.14 0.80
CA ALA A 173 -1.40 -3.39 -0.44
C ALA A 173 -2.87 -3.02 -0.74
N GLY A 174 -3.62 -2.58 0.27
CA GLY A 174 -5.03 -2.20 0.15
C GLY A 174 -6.01 -3.36 0.21
N LYS A 175 -5.54 -4.61 0.20
CA LYS A 175 -6.42 -5.79 0.29
C LYS A 175 -7.10 -5.91 1.65
N GLY A 176 -6.60 -5.26 2.70
CA GLY A 176 -7.29 -5.21 3.99
C GLY A 176 -8.68 -4.56 3.91
N LEU A 177 -8.93 -3.70 2.93
CA LEU A 177 -10.24 -3.04 2.74
C LEU A 177 -11.34 -3.96 2.24
N LEU A 178 -11.01 -5.10 1.63
CA LEU A 178 -11.99 -5.95 0.95
C LEU A 178 -13.07 -6.47 1.90
N ASN A 179 -12.74 -6.65 3.18
CA ASN A 179 -13.67 -7.11 4.21
C ASN A 179 -14.49 -5.97 4.84
N HIS A 180 -14.28 -4.73 4.40
CA HIS A 180 -14.82 -3.52 5.01
C HIS A 180 -15.50 -2.58 4.00
N LEU A 181 -15.73 -3.04 2.77
CA LEU A 181 -16.32 -2.24 1.69
C LEU A 181 -17.70 -1.68 2.06
N ASP A 182 -18.54 -2.49 2.73
CA ASP A 182 -19.89 -2.09 3.15
C ASP A 182 -19.89 -0.93 4.15
N ALA A 183 -18.83 -0.80 4.96
CA ALA A 183 -18.67 0.32 5.89
C ALA A 183 -18.26 1.61 5.16
N LEU A 184 -17.45 1.47 4.11
CA LEU A 184 -16.92 2.58 3.31
C LEU A 184 -17.97 3.15 2.33
N TYR A 185 -18.79 2.28 1.75
CA TYR A 185 -19.82 2.62 0.80
C TYR A 185 -21.06 3.20 1.48
N ARG A 186 -21.51 4.35 0.96
CA ARG A 186 -22.71 5.03 1.42
C ARG A 186 -23.87 4.73 0.48
N PRO A 187 -25.13 4.89 0.92
CA PRO A 187 -26.29 4.62 0.08
C PRO A 187 -26.28 5.38 -1.27
N HIS A 188 -25.66 6.55 -1.34
CA HIS A 188 -25.53 7.29 -2.60
C HIS A 188 -24.41 6.77 -3.50
N ASP A 189 -23.36 6.13 -2.94
CA ASP A 189 -22.26 5.54 -3.71
C ASP A 189 -22.72 4.27 -4.46
N MET A 190 -23.75 3.61 -3.94
CA MET A 190 -24.35 2.39 -4.49
C MET A 190 -25.37 2.67 -5.61
N LYS A 191 -25.69 3.94 -5.85
CA LYS A 191 -26.53 4.29 -6.99
C LYS A 191 -25.74 4.08 -8.27
N ASP A 192 -26.33 3.33 -9.21
CA ASP A 192 -25.80 3.23 -10.55
C ASP A 192 -25.95 4.60 -11.22
N THR A 193 -24.82 5.29 -11.38
CA THR A 193 -24.74 6.58 -12.07
C THR A 193 -24.31 6.41 -13.52
N SER A 194 -24.13 5.18 -14.00
CA SER A 194 -23.59 4.92 -15.34
C SER A 194 -24.60 5.20 -16.45
N ASN A 195 -25.92 5.20 -16.16
CA ASN A 195 -26.97 5.24 -17.20
C ASN A 195 -26.78 4.16 -18.30
N ILE A 196 -26.00 3.12 -18.02
CA ILE A 196 -25.81 1.98 -18.93
C ILE A 196 -26.82 0.92 -18.49
N PRO A 197 -27.84 0.58 -19.29
CA PRO A 197 -28.76 -0.50 -18.93
C PRO A 197 -27.99 -1.82 -18.84
N LEU A 198 -28.26 -2.58 -17.78
CA LEU A 198 -27.78 -3.96 -17.56
C LEU A 198 -28.26 -4.91 -18.66
#